data_AF-K1S7I4-F1
#
_entry.id   AF-K1S7I4-F1
#
_cell.length_a   1.000
_cell.length_b   1.000
_cell.length_c   1.000
_cell.angle_alpha   90.00
_cell.angle_beta   90.00
_cell.angle_gamma   90.00
#
_symmetry.space_group_name_H-M   'P 1'
#
loop_
_entity.id
_entity.type
_entity.pdbx_description
1 polymer ?
#
loop_
_entity_poly.entity_id
_entity_poly.type
_entity_poly.pdbx_seq_one_letter_code
_entity_poly.pdbx_strand_id
1 'polypeptide(L)'
;MHCYDLVERREFRISTSKYGSFDPAPAGGGRVLLTIYDRLGYRVTEQAADSLPTVVEPARLPLNLVNPPRRRWEVVNLDTVRFSRADSVAQSASFRRKRYAKVPNLVNVHSWMPLAFNPFAAVDEHVIDVN
;
A
#
# COMPACT_ATOMS: atom_id res chain seq x y z
N MET A 1 6.77 -8.87 12.05
CA MET A 1 7.12 -7.52 12.55
C MET A 1 8.61 -7.48 12.89
N HIS A 2 9.23 -6.30 12.79
CA HIS A 2 10.68 -6.10 12.94
C HIS A 2 10.96 -4.96 13.93
N CYS A 3 12.10 -5.05 14.60
CA CYS A 3 12.69 -4.03 15.45
C CYS A 3 14.05 -3.65 14.84
N TYR A 4 14.41 -2.37 14.86
CA TYR A 4 15.71 -1.91 14.39
C TYR A 4 16.47 -1.28 15.56
N ASP A 5 17.58 -1.90 15.93
CA ASP A 5 18.49 -1.37 16.94
C ASP A 5 19.35 -0.26 16.33
N LEU A 6 19.22 0.94 16.87
CA LEU A 6 19.93 2.13 16.39
C LEU A 6 21.40 2.18 16.83
N VAL A 7 21.73 1.51 17.94
CA VAL A 7 23.09 1.44 18.49
C VAL A 7 23.90 0.41 17.71
N GLU A 8 23.37 -0.80 17.58
CA GLU A 8 24.04 -1.88 16.83
C GLU A 8 23.85 -1.76 15.32
N ARG A 9 22.91 -0.91 14.87
CA ARG A 9 22.50 -0.75 13.46
C ARG A 9 22.09 -2.09 12.84
N ARG A 10 21.26 -2.84 13.58
CA ARG A 10 20.83 -4.19 13.21
C ARG A 10 19.33 -4.32 13.28
N GLU A 11 18.80 -5.05 12.31
CA GLU A 11 17.39 -5.40 12.26
C GLU A 11 17.16 -6.78 12.88
N PHE A 12 16.14 -6.86 13.72
CA PHE A 12 15.71 -8.08 14.39
C PHE A 12 14.26 -8.37 14.05
N ARG A 13 13.98 -9.58 13.58
CA ARG A 13 12.60 -10.02 13.38
C ARG A 13 12.00 -10.40 14.72
N ILE A 14 10.94 -9.70 15.13
CA ILE A 14 10.26 -9.94 16.41
C ILE A 14 8.96 -10.73 16.26
N SER A 15 8.47 -11.04 15.06
CA SER A 15 7.31 -11.92 14.90
C SER A 15 7.42 -12.77 13.65
N THR A 16 7.02 -14.04 13.76
CA THR A 16 6.95 -15.02 12.68
C THR A 16 5.51 -15.38 12.31
N SER A 17 4.53 -14.51 12.63
CA SER A 17 3.12 -14.76 12.29
C SER A 17 2.96 -15.08 10.81
N LYS A 18 2.29 -16.20 10.52
CA LYS A 18 2.11 -16.72 9.15
C LYS A 18 1.37 -15.75 8.24
N TYR A 19 0.37 -15.04 8.77
CA TYR A 19 -0.47 -14.14 7.98
C TYR A 19 -0.20 -12.65 8.29
N GLY A 20 0.82 -12.37 9.09
CA GLY A 20 1.24 -11.01 9.42
C GLY A 20 0.92 -10.59 10.86
N SER A 21 1.55 -9.49 11.23
CA SER A 21 1.53 -8.86 12.55
C SER A 21 1.69 -7.36 12.34
N PHE A 22 0.87 -6.55 13.00
CA PHE A 22 0.66 -5.14 12.72
C PHE A 22 0.47 -4.34 14.01
N ASP A 23 0.49 -3.01 13.88
CA ASP A 23 0.11 -2.03 14.92
C ASP A 23 0.75 -2.29 16.28
N PRO A 24 2.09 -2.23 16.37
CA PRO A 24 2.77 -2.41 17.65
C PRO A 24 2.48 -1.30 18.66
N ALA A 25 2.36 -1.70 19.91
CA ALA A 25 2.37 -0.77 21.04
C ALA A 25 3.30 -1.27 22.16
N PRO A 26 4.03 -0.39 22.85
CA PRO A 26 4.83 -0.79 24.02
C PRO A 26 3.92 -1.28 25.16
N ALA A 27 4.29 -2.37 25.81
CA ALA A 27 3.56 -2.97 26.95
C ALA A 27 4.29 -2.82 28.30
N GLY A 28 5.47 -2.19 28.31
CA GLY A 28 6.35 -2.10 29.47
C GLY A 28 7.22 -3.36 29.63
N GLY A 29 8.28 -3.26 30.44
CA GLY A 29 9.16 -4.40 30.74
C GLY A 29 9.82 -5.05 29.51
N GLY A 30 10.09 -4.27 28.45
CA GLY A 30 10.65 -4.79 27.20
C GLY A 30 9.66 -5.58 26.35
N ARG A 31 8.35 -5.48 26.61
CA ARG A 31 7.30 -6.20 25.89
C ARG A 31 6.55 -5.28 24.92
N VAL A 32 5.97 -5.89 23.90
CA VAL A 32 5.25 -5.25 22.80
C VAL A 32 3.92 -5.97 22.60
N LEU A 33 2.83 -5.19 22.60
CA LEU A 33 1.52 -5.62 22.11
C LEU A 33 1.52 -5.56 20.59
N LEU A 34 0.95 -6.58 19.97
CA LEU A 34 0.87 -6.75 18.53
C LEU A 34 -0.54 -7.17 18.14
N THR A 35 -1.05 -6.64 17.04
CA THR A 35 -2.21 -7.21 16.37
C THR A 35 -1.73 -8.29 15.41
N ILE A 36 -2.11 -9.54 15.61
CA ILE A 36 -1.81 -10.63 14.68
C ILE A 36 -3.07 -11.05 13.93
N TYR A 37 -2.89 -11.45 12.69
CA TYR A 37 -3.95 -12.04 11.88
C TYR A 37 -3.69 -13.54 11.74
N ASP A 38 -4.71 -14.34 12.00
CA ASP A 38 -4.68 -15.76 11.69
C ASP A 38 -6.00 -16.25 11.09
N ARG A 39 -6.18 -17.58 11.01
CA ARG A 39 -7.35 -18.19 10.38
C ARG A 39 -8.67 -17.84 11.09
N LEU A 40 -8.62 -17.39 12.33
CA LEU A 40 -9.78 -16.97 13.13
C LEU A 40 -9.99 -15.46 13.12
N GLY A 41 -9.11 -14.69 12.44
CA GLY A 41 -9.22 -13.25 12.31
C GLY A 41 -8.13 -12.49 13.08
N TYR A 42 -8.45 -11.24 13.42
CA TYR A 42 -7.54 -10.35 14.16
C TYR A 42 -7.61 -10.63 15.66
N ARG A 43 -6.44 -10.70 16.30
CA ARG A 43 -6.34 -10.79 17.76
C ARG A 43 -5.13 -10.03 18.27
N VAL A 44 -5.22 -9.53 19.49
CA VAL A 44 -4.10 -8.92 20.21
C VAL A 44 -3.27 -10.03 20.85
N THR A 45 -1.96 -9.90 20.75
CA THR A 45 -0.99 -10.74 21.46
C THR A 45 0.08 -9.87 22.09
N GLU A 46 0.75 -10.39 23.10
CA GLU A 46 1.85 -9.70 23.76
C GLU A 46 3.10 -10.55 23.63
N GLN A 47 4.20 -9.92 23.27
CA GLN A 47 5.47 -10.60 23.09
C GLN A 47 6.61 -9.79 23.69
N ALA A 48 7.57 -10.46 24.32
CA ALA A 48 8.82 -9.82 24.69
C ALA A 48 9.61 -9.45 23.41
N ALA A 49 10.14 -8.22 23.37
CA ALA A 49 10.81 -7.67 22.20
C ALA A 49 12.12 -8.41 21.87
N ASP A 50 12.71 -9.06 22.87
CA ASP A 50 13.96 -9.82 22.85
C ASP A 50 13.75 -11.34 22.77
N SER A 51 12.51 -11.83 22.67
CA SER A 51 12.24 -13.27 22.78
C SER A 51 12.53 -14.09 21.52
N LEU A 52 12.61 -13.45 20.36
CA LEU A 52 12.81 -14.12 19.07
C LEU A 52 13.79 -13.38 18.14
N PRO A 53 14.95 -12.84 18.57
CA PRO A 53 15.78 -12.00 17.74
C PRO A 53 16.49 -12.87 16.70
N THR A 54 15.79 -13.20 15.62
CA THR A 54 16.42 -13.62 14.38
C THR A 54 16.99 -12.35 13.77
N VAL A 55 18.32 -12.23 13.76
CA VAL A 55 18.99 -11.17 13.01
C VAL A 55 18.55 -11.28 11.56
N VAL A 56 18.10 -10.16 11.00
CA VAL A 56 17.70 -10.09 9.60
C VAL A 56 18.90 -9.61 8.80
N GLU A 57 19.38 -10.47 7.91
CA GLU A 57 20.47 -10.11 7.01
C GLU A 57 20.03 -8.99 6.05
N PRO A 58 20.84 -7.92 5.88
CA PRO A 58 20.52 -6.84 4.96
C PRO A 58 20.31 -7.34 3.53
N ALA A 59 19.19 -6.94 2.92
CA ALA A 59 18.87 -7.27 1.54
C ALA A 59 18.59 -6.00 0.75
N ARG A 60 19.13 -5.92 -0.49
CA ARG A 60 18.90 -4.79 -1.39
C ARG A 60 17.43 -4.67 -1.82
N LEU A 61 16.72 -5.79 -1.88
CA LEU A 61 15.31 -5.86 -2.25
C LEU A 61 14.56 -6.71 -1.22
N PRO A 62 13.30 -6.37 -0.89
CA PRO A 62 12.48 -7.19 -0.02
C PRO A 62 12.24 -8.56 -0.65
N LEU A 63 12.20 -9.60 0.18
CA LEU A 63 11.86 -10.93 -0.26
C LEU A 63 10.42 -10.96 -0.78
N ASN A 64 10.25 -11.44 -2.01
CA ASN A 64 8.92 -11.58 -2.61
C ASN A 64 8.22 -12.85 -2.07
N LEU A 65 7.67 -12.76 -0.87
CA LEU A 65 6.96 -13.86 -0.21
C LEU A 65 5.47 -13.92 -0.57
N VAL A 66 4.85 -12.76 -0.81
CA VAL A 66 3.39 -12.64 -0.93
C VAL A 66 2.91 -12.49 -2.36
N ASN A 67 3.73 -11.97 -3.27
CA ASN A 67 3.27 -11.81 -4.65
C ASN A 67 3.42 -13.15 -5.37
N PRO A 68 2.34 -13.69 -5.96
CA PRO A 68 2.44 -14.88 -6.78
C PRO A 68 3.40 -14.64 -7.95
N PRO A 69 3.98 -15.70 -8.53
CA PRO A 69 4.79 -15.57 -9.74
C PRO A 69 4.05 -14.73 -10.77
N ARG A 70 4.68 -13.62 -11.19
CA ARG A 70 4.07 -12.71 -12.16
C ARG A 70 3.90 -13.43 -13.48
N ARG A 71 2.65 -13.77 -13.84
CA ARG A 71 2.34 -14.18 -15.20
C ARG A 71 2.49 -12.96 -16.11
N ARG A 72 3.35 -13.07 -17.11
CA ARG A 72 3.38 -12.09 -18.20
C ARG A 72 2.12 -12.31 -19.03
N TRP A 73 1.30 -11.28 -19.12
CA TRP A 73 0.19 -11.27 -20.05
C TRP A 73 0.77 -11.08 -21.45
N GLU A 74 0.20 -11.75 -22.45
CA GLU A 74 0.55 -11.57 -23.85
C GLU A 74 -0.04 -10.25 -24.38
N VAL A 75 0.29 -9.17 -23.68
CA VAL A 75 -0.14 -7.81 -24.03
C VAL A 75 1.12 -7.05 -24.40
N VAL A 76 1.02 -6.31 -25.50
CA VAL A 76 2.10 -5.44 -25.98
C VAL A 76 2.50 -4.46 -24.89
N ASN A 77 3.81 -4.34 -24.67
CA ASN A 77 4.35 -3.29 -23.82
C ASN A 77 4.16 -1.94 -24.52
N LEU A 78 3.26 -1.11 -24.00
CA LEU A 78 2.96 0.22 -24.53
C LEU A 78 4.20 1.11 -24.65
N ASP A 79 5.20 0.94 -23.78
CA ASP A 79 6.45 1.73 -23.82
C ASP A 79 7.30 1.42 -25.05
N THR A 80 7.11 0.23 -25.64
CA THR A 80 7.81 -0.22 -26.84
C THR A 80 7.06 0.13 -28.13
N VAL A 81 5.80 0.53 -28.03
CA VAL A 81 5.01 0.90 -29.20
C VAL A 81 5.51 2.24 -29.75
N ARG A 82 5.68 2.31 -31.06
CA ARG A 82 6.00 3.53 -31.80
C ARG A 82 4.91 3.74 -32.84
N PHE A 83 4.32 4.93 -32.85
CA PHE A 83 3.33 5.32 -33.86
C PHE A 83 4.01 6.19 -34.91
N SER A 84 3.94 5.78 -36.17
CA SER A 84 4.27 6.65 -37.30
C SER A 84 3.09 7.54 -37.66
N ARG A 85 3.34 8.52 -38.53
CA ARG A 85 2.29 9.36 -39.11
C ARG A 85 1.30 8.53 -39.95
N ALA A 86 1.79 7.54 -40.69
CA ALA A 86 0.95 6.65 -41.48
C ALA A 86 0.00 5.84 -40.59
N ASP A 87 0.51 5.32 -39.46
CA ASP A 87 -0.30 4.57 -38.49
C ASP A 87 -1.40 5.46 -37.89
N SER A 88 -1.07 6.72 -37.59
CA SER A 88 -2.03 7.69 -37.04
C SER A 88 -3.17 8.01 -38.02
N VAL A 89 -2.84 8.15 -39.32
CA VAL A 89 -3.83 8.40 -40.38
C VAL A 89 -4.74 7.18 -40.56
N ALA A 90 -4.16 5.98 -40.65
CA ALA A 90 -4.91 4.73 -40.75
C ALA A 90 -5.85 4.52 -39.54
N GLN A 91 -5.35 4.77 -38.33
CA GLN A 91 -6.13 4.63 -37.10
C GLN A 91 -7.29 5.63 -37.02
N SER A 92 -7.11 6.86 -37.53
CA SER A 92 -8.15 7.89 -37.48
C SER A 92 -9.43 7.52 -38.25
N ALA A 93 -9.33 6.60 -39.22
CA ALA A 93 -10.48 6.06 -39.95
C ALA A 93 -11.30 5.07 -39.11
N SER A 94 -10.66 4.33 -38.20
CA SER A 94 -11.30 3.30 -37.38
C SER A 94 -11.65 3.77 -35.97
N PHE A 95 -10.92 4.75 -35.43
CA PHE A 95 -11.08 5.22 -34.06
C PHE A 95 -11.28 6.73 -34.01
N ARG A 96 -12.46 7.15 -33.58
CA ARG A 96 -12.78 8.56 -33.40
C ARG A 96 -12.03 9.12 -32.19
N ARG A 97 -11.23 10.16 -32.41
CA ARG A 97 -10.54 10.90 -31.34
C ARG A 97 -11.56 11.49 -30.35
N LYS A 98 -11.54 11.01 -29.10
CA LYS A 98 -12.27 11.62 -27.98
C LYS A 98 -11.36 12.61 -27.27
N ARG A 99 -11.86 13.81 -26.99
CA ARG A 99 -11.14 14.77 -26.13
C ARG A 99 -11.26 14.30 -24.68
N TYR A 100 -10.13 14.08 -24.03
CA TYR A 100 -10.08 13.79 -22.61
C TYR A 100 -10.12 15.11 -21.82
N ALA A 101 -11.20 15.33 -21.07
CA ALA A 101 -11.33 16.50 -20.21
C ALA A 101 -10.43 16.30 -18.98
N LYS A 102 -9.26 16.94 -18.97
CA LYS A 102 -8.26 16.75 -17.90
C LYS A 102 -8.77 17.21 -16.53
N VAL A 103 -9.41 18.38 -16.47
CA VAL A 103 -9.85 19.03 -15.23
C VAL A 103 -10.81 18.16 -14.40
N PRO A 104 -11.93 17.63 -14.94
CA PRO A 104 -12.81 16.78 -14.15
C PRO A 104 -12.23 15.42 -13.78
N ASN A 105 -11.12 15.00 -14.40
CA ASN A 105 -10.40 13.77 -14.05
C ASN A 105 -9.23 14.00 -13.08
N LEU A 106 -9.05 15.22 -12.56
CA LEU A 106 -8.04 15.48 -11.52
C LEU A 106 -8.42 14.86 -10.17
N VAL A 107 -9.72 14.64 -9.95
CA VAL A 107 -10.24 14.07 -8.72
C VAL A 107 -10.76 12.67 -9.02
N ASN A 108 -10.12 11.67 -8.43
CA ASN A 108 -10.56 10.28 -8.53
C ASN A 108 -11.09 9.85 -7.17
N VAL A 109 -12.41 9.74 -7.05
CA VAL A 109 -13.04 9.33 -5.79
C VAL A 109 -12.73 7.86 -5.54
N HIS A 110 -12.00 7.58 -4.47
CA HIS A 110 -11.67 6.22 -4.07
C HIS A 110 -12.06 5.99 -2.61
N SER A 111 -12.38 4.74 -2.27
CA SER A 111 -12.91 4.36 -0.95
C SER A 111 -11.98 4.67 0.24
N TRP A 112 -10.73 5.04 -0.01
CA TRP A 112 -9.72 5.31 1.02
C TRP A 112 -9.38 6.81 1.10
N MET A 113 -10.07 7.67 0.34
CA MET A 113 -9.87 9.11 0.45
C MET A 113 -10.30 9.57 1.85
N PRO A 114 -9.49 10.38 2.55
CA PRO A 114 -9.81 10.89 3.88
C PRO A 114 -10.79 12.07 3.77
N LEU A 115 -11.88 11.90 3.02
CA LEU A 115 -12.95 12.88 2.87
C LEU A 115 -14.21 12.29 3.49
N ALA A 116 -14.52 12.70 4.71
CA ALA A 116 -15.80 12.44 5.32
C ALA A 116 -16.79 13.51 4.84
N PHE A 117 -17.77 13.12 4.01
CA PHE A 117 -18.90 14.01 3.70
C PHE A 117 -19.93 13.92 4.82
N ASN A 118 -20.08 14.98 5.60
CA ASN A 118 -21.15 15.10 6.59
C ASN A 118 -22.39 15.75 5.94
N PRO A 119 -23.47 15.02 5.65
CA PRO A 119 -24.65 15.58 5.01
C PRO A 119 -25.41 16.59 5.89
N PHE A 120 -25.15 16.62 7.20
CA PHE A 120 -25.75 17.61 8.12
C PHE A 120 -24.99 18.95 8.13
N ALA A 121 -23.76 18.99 7.61
CA ALA A 121 -23.00 20.24 7.46
C ALA A 121 -23.48 21.07 6.26
N ALA A 122 -24.14 20.46 5.27
CA ALA A 122 -24.66 21.15 4.08
C ALA A 122 -25.89 22.03 4.38
N VAL A 123 -26.40 22.01 5.62
CA VAL A 123 -27.54 22.83 6.05
C VAL A 123 -27.09 24.09 6.81
N ASP A 124 -25.79 24.22 7.09
CA ASP A 124 -25.23 25.35 7.81
C ASP A 124 -24.18 26.07 6.95
N GLU A 125 -24.50 27.30 6.50
CA GLU A 125 -23.72 28.06 5.51
C GLU A 125 -22.31 28.48 5.97
N HIS A 126 -21.84 28.12 7.17
CA HIS A 126 -20.68 28.76 7.80
C HIS A 126 -19.66 27.83 8.47
N VAL A 127 -19.32 26.67 7.89
CA VAL A 127 -18.12 25.93 8.35
C VAL A 127 -17.32 25.36 7.19
N ILE A 128 -16.21 26.03 6.86
CA ILE A 128 -15.08 25.40 6.16
C ILE A 128 -14.02 25.17 7.24
N ASP A 129 -13.81 23.91 7.61
CA ASP A 129 -12.70 23.53 8.47
C ASP A 129 -11.53 23.10 7.59
N VAL A 130 -10.37 23.72 7.79
CA VAL A 130 -9.13 23.45 7.06
C VAL A 130 -8.10 23.01 8.10
N ASN A 131 -7.83 21.70 8.13
CA ASN A 131 -6.61 21.16 8.75
C ASN A 131 -5.47 21.19 7.73
#